data_AF-A0A7Y5Q7A0-F1
#
_entry.id   AF-A0A7Y5Q7A0-F1
#
_cell.length_a   1.000
_cell.length_b   1.000
_cell.length_c   1.000
_cell.angle_alpha   90.00
_cell.angle_beta   90.00
_cell.angle_gamma   90.00
#
_symmetry.space_group_name_H-M   'P 1'
#
loop_
_entity.id
_entity.type
_entity.pdbx_description
1 polymer ?
#
loop_
_entity_poly.entity_id
_entity_poly.type
_entity_poly.pdbx_seq_one_letter_code
_entity_poly.pdbx_strand_id
1 'polypeptide(L)'
;SWCCVDEPQLRGLMPPVCVATASPAYVRFHGRNARQWYDHEFAWQRYDYLYTEEELRPWIARIRELATEAEEVCVVFNNHYDGQAPTNAAQLRLMLEA
;
A
#
# COMPACT_ATOMS: atom_id res chain seq x y z
N SER A 1 -6.03 12.88 -8.13
CA SER A 1 -4.67 12.30 -8.10
C SER A 1 -4.73 10.85 -8.55
N TRP A 2 -3.67 10.35 -9.20
CA TRP A 2 -3.51 8.94 -9.51
C TRP A 2 -3.34 8.13 -8.22
N CYS A 3 -3.98 6.97 -8.13
CA CYS A 3 -3.85 6.07 -6.99
C CYS A 3 -2.71 5.09 -7.26
N CYS A 4 -1.57 5.26 -6.58
CA CYS A 4 -0.50 4.28 -6.58
C CYS A 4 -0.93 3.10 -5.69
N VAL A 5 -1.13 1.93 -6.27
CA VAL A 5 -1.72 0.78 -5.57
C VAL A 5 -0.64 -0.24 -5.23
N ASP A 6 -0.64 -0.73 -4.00
CA ASP A 6 -0.02 -2.01 -3.65
C ASP A 6 -1.10 -3.09 -3.49
N GLU A 7 -1.02 -4.11 -4.33
CA GLU A 7 -1.90 -5.28 -4.34
C GLU A 7 -1.11 -6.50 -4.86
N PRO A 8 -1.60 -7.75 -4.69
CA PRO A 8 -0.87 -8.91 -5.15
C PRO A 8 -0.73 -8.89 -6.68
N GLN A 9 0.30 -9.55 -7.19
CA GLN A 9 0.58 -9.57 -8.63
C GLN A 9 -0.19 -10.72 -9.29
N LEU A 10 -1.48 -10.49 -9.55
CA LEU A 10 -2.38 -11.44 -10.20
C LEU A 10 -2.88 -10.90 -11.55
N ARG A 11 -3.33 -11.81 -12.42
CA ARG A 11 -3.92 -11.44 -13.71
C ARG A 11 -5.14 -10.54 -13.50
N GLY A 12 -5.13 -9.36 -14.13
CA GLY A 12 -6.22 -8.39 -14.06
C GLY A 12 -6.08 -7.34 -12.96
N LEU A 13 -5.01 -7.40 -12.16
CA LEU A 13 -4.64 -6.38 -11.20
C LEU A 13 -3.65 -5.38 -11.80
N MET A 14 -3.57 -4.21 -11.18
CA MET A 14 -2.73 -3.11 -11.61
C MET A 14 -1.26 -3.43 -11.35
N PRO A 15 -0.36 -3.07 -12.28
CA PRO A 15 1.07 -3.08 -11.98
C PRO A 15 1.37 -2.06 -10.86
N PRO A 16 2.42 -2.27 -10.04
CA PRO A 16 2.80 -1.37 -8.95
C PRO A 16 3.49 -0.11 -9.52
N VAL A 17 2.71 0.73 -10.19
CA VAL A 17 3.13 2.00 -10.78
C VAL A 17 3.01 3.09 -9.74
N CYS A 18 4.10 3.83 -9.55
CA CYS A 18 4.20 4.94 -8.62
C CYS A 18 4.45 6.22 -9.43
N VAL A 19 3.47 7.14 -9.45
CA VAL A 19 3.56 8.39 -10.21
C VAL A 19 2.70 9.46 -9.55
N ALA A 20 3.21 10.69 -9.47
CA ALA A 20 2.42 11.84 -9.07
C ALA A 20 1.75 12.47 -10.31
N THR A 21 0.42 12.57 -10.29
CA THR A 21 -0.33 13.26 -11.37
C THR A 21 -1.11 14.48 -10.87
N ALA A 22 -1.18 14.65 -9.56
CA ALA A 22 -1.75 15.81 -8.88
C ALA A 22 -1.22 15.86 -7.43
N SER A 23 -1.44 16.98 -6.75
CA SER A 23 -1.23 17.10 -5.31
C SER A 23 -2.58 16.98 -4.57
N PRO A 24 -2.69 16.17 -3.49
CA PRO A 24 -1.66 15.28 -2.96
C PRO A 24 -1.40 14.08 -3.89
N ALA A 25 -0.18 13.55 -3.90
CA ALA A 25 0.09 12.20 -4.41
C ALA A 25 -0.56 11.17 -3.47
N TYR A 26 -1.05 10.06 -4.01
CA TYR A 26 -1.86 9.11 -3.25
C TYR A 26 -1.35 7.68 -3.39
N VAL A 27 -1.11 7.01 -2.25
CA VAL A 27 -0.68 5.61 -2.17
C VAL A 27 -1.68 4.82 -1.35
N ARG A 28 -2.11 3.66 -1.84
CA ARG A 28 -3.04 2.78 -1.12
C ARG A 28 -2.56 1.32 -1.09
N PHE A 29 -2.40 0.81 0.11
CA PHE A 29 -1.97 -0.56 0.39
C PHE A 29 -3.17 -1.45 0.67
N HIS A 30 -3.39 -2.48 -0.16
CA HIS A 30 -4.53 -3.39 0.02
C HIS A 30 -4.18 -4.71 0.71
N GLY A 31 -2.89 -4.97 0.94
CA GLY A 31 -2.39 -6.30 1.26
C GLY A 31 -2.08 -7.08 -0.01
N ARG A 32 -1.36 -8.20 0.14
CA ARG A 32 -0.97 -9.08 -0.97
C ARG A 32 -1.45 -10.51 -0.77
N ASN A 33 -2.64 -10.69 -0.18
CA ASN A 33 -3.23 -12.00 0.04
C ASN A 33 -3.71 -12.62 -1.29
N ALA A 34 -2.76 -13.10 -2.10
CA ALA A 34 -3.00 -13.64 -3.43
C ALA A 34 -3.92 -14.87 -3.40
N ARG A 35 -3.83 -15.67 -2.33
CA ARG A 35 -4.62 -16.90 -2.16
C ARG A 35 -6.11 -16.60 -2.03
N GLN A 36 -6.45 -15.57 -1.25
CA GLN A 36 -7.83 -15.18 -0.97
C GLN A 36 -8.28 -13.96 -1.78
N TRP A 37 -7.50 -13.51 -2.77
CA TRP A 37 -7.84 -12.28 -3.48
C TRP A 37 -9.11 -12.42 -4.32
N TYR A 38 -9.20 -13.50 -5.10
CA TYR A 38 -10.37 -13.82 -5.92
C TYR A 38 -11.23 -14.94 -5.36
N ASP A 39 -10.61 -15.89 -4.66
CA ASP A 39 -11.28 -17.07 -4.11
C ASP A 39 -11.33 -16.94 -2.59
N HIS A 40 -12.34 -16.21 -2.10
CA HIS A 40 -12.61 -16.02 -0.67
C HIS A 40 -14.09 -16.24 -0.37
N GLU A 41 -14.38 -16.71 0.84
CA GLU A 41 -15.75 -16.85 1.35
C GLU A 41 -16.30 -15.50 1.81
N PHE A 42 -15.44 -14.68 2.45
CA PHE A 42 -15.80 -13.37 2.97
C PHE A 42 -14.90 -12.28 2.41
N ALA A 43 -15.49 -11.14 2.04
CA ALA A 43 -14.79 -10.03 1.37
C ALA A 43 -13.57 -9.49 2.15
N TRP A 44 -13.57 -9.59 3.48
CA TRP A 44 -12.46 -9.14 4.32
C TRP A 44 -11.22 -10.03 4.20
N GLN A 45 -11.34 -11.30 3.80
CA GLN A 45 -10.21 -12.23 3.68
C GLN A 45 -9.19 -11.77 2.62
N ARG A 46 -9.65 -11.03 1.59
CA ARG A 46 -8.77 -10.35 0.64
C ARG A 46 -7.80 -9.39 1.33
N TYR A 47 -8.25 -8.75 2.39
CA TYR A 47 -7.52 -7.70 3.14
C TYR A 47 -6.86 -8.22 4.41
N ASP A 48 -6.95 -9.52 4.70
CA ASP A 48 -6.22 -10.19 5.77
C ASP A 48 -4.77 -10.40 5.32
N TYR A 49 -3.94 -9.39 5.60
CA TYR A 49 -2.54 -9.35 5.22
C TYR A 49 -1.77 -8.38 6.11
N LEU A 50 -0.78 -8.87 6.85
CA LEU A 50 0.18 -8.03 7.57
C LEU A 50 1.46 -7.92 6.74
N TYR A 51 1.78 -6.71 6.28
CA TYR A 51 3.01 -6.47 5.53
C TYR A 51 4.25 -6.70 6.39
N THR A 52 5.30 -7.24 5.78
CA THR A 52 6.63 -7.30 6.42
C THR A 52 7.44 -6.03 6.16
N GLU A 53 8.50 -5.80 6.94
CA GLU A 53 9.42 -4.68 6.70
C GLU A 53 10.07 -4.75 5.30
N GLU A 54 10.41 -5.96 4.86
CA GLU A 54 11.01 -6.20 3.54
C GLU A 54 10.07 -5.77 2.40
N GLU A 55 8.76 -5.96 2.58
CA GLU A 55 7.76 -5.56 1.60
C GLU A 55 7.50 -4.05 1.58
N LEU A 56 7.61 -3.39 2.74
CA LEU A 56 7.46 -1.95 2.87
C LEU A 56 8.73 -1.19 2.45
N ARG A 57 9.92 -1.79 2.55
CA ARG A 57 11.20 -1.12 2.27
C ARG A 57 11.27 -0.49 0.87
N PRO A 58 10.86 -1.17 -0.22
CA PRO A 58 10.86 -0.56 -1.55
C PRO A 58 9.91 0.66 -1.66
N TRP A 59 8.86 0.70 -0.85
CA TRP A 59 7.91 1.82 -0.83
C TRP A 59 8.47 3.08 -0.19
N ILE A 60 9.46 2.97 0.69
CA ILE A 60 10.15 4.14 1.28
C ILE A 60 10.75 5.03 0.19
N ALA A 61 11.50 4.43 -0.74
CA ALA A 61 12.12 5.16 -1.85
C ALA A 61 11.05 5.81 -2.75
N ARG A 62 10.00 5.04 -3.11
CA ARG A 62 8.89 5.51 -3.96
C ARG A 62 8.10 6.65 -3.33
N ILE A 63 7.81 6.58 -2.04
CA ILE A 63 7.10 7.65 -1.31
C ILE A 63 7.95 8.90 -1.24
N ARG A 64 9.27 8.76 -1.00
CA ARG A 64 10.21 9.88 -1.01
C ARG A 64 10.28 10.53 -2.40
N GLU A 65 10.26 9.74 -3.47
CA GLU A 65 10.20 10.24 -4.86
C GLU A 65 8.90 11.01 -5.12
N LEU A 66 7.74 10.45 -4.76
CA LEU A 66 6.45 11.15 -4.86
C LEU A 66 6.45 12.49 -4.12
N ALA A 67 7.11 12.56 -2.97
CA ALA A 67 7.23 13.79 -2.18
C ALA A 67 8.12 14.86 -2.84
N THR A 68 8.90 14.50 -3.88
CA THR A 68 9.61 15.49 -4.71
C THR A 68 8.74 16.08 -5.82
N GLU A 69 7.64 15.41 -6.17
CA GLU A 69 6.77 15.76 -7.30
C GLU A 69 5.40 16.35 -6.87
N ALA A 70 4.99 16.12 -5.62
CA ALA A 70 3.74 16.63 -5.06
C ALA A 70 3.97 17.38 -3.73
N GLU A 71 3.11 18.35 -3.41
CA GLU A 71 3.21 19.13 -2.16
C GLU A 71 2.94 18.27 -0.93
N GLU A 72 2.09 17.26 -1.07
CA GLU A 72 1.74 16.31 -0.01
C GLU A 72 1.65 14.89 -0.57
N VAL A 73 2.01 13.89 0.25
CA VAL A 73 1.81 12.47 -0.07
C VAL A 73 0.89 11.86 0.97
N CYS A 74 -0.28 11.41 0.53
CA CYS A 74 -1.24 10.70 1.36
C CYS A 74 -1.02 9.19 1.20
N VAL A 75 -0.74 8.51 2.31
CA VAL A 75 -0.53 7.06 2.36
C VAL A 75 -1.63 6.42 3.19
N VAL A 76 -2.36 5.45 2.60
CA VAL A 76 -3.50 4.79 3.24
C VAL A 76 -3.33 3.27 3.24
N PHE A 77 -3.52 2.66 4.41
CA PHE A 77 -3.57 1.20 4.56
C PHE A 77 -5.01 0.71 4.59
N ASN A 78 -5.35 -0.24 3.72
CA ASN A 78 -6.67 -0.84 3.55
C ASN A 78 -6.70 -2.34 3.90
N ASN A 79 -5.58 -2.91 4.36
CA ASN A 79 -5.48 -4.23 4.97
C ASN A 79 -6.01 -4.20 6.42
N HIS A 80 -7.28 -3.82 6.59
CA HIS A 80 -7.86 -3.41 7.88
C HIS A 80 -8.22 -4.58 8.81
N TYR A 81 -8.16 -5.82 8.33
CA TYR A 81 -8.55 -6.97 9.13
C TYR A 81 -7.65 -7.08 10.37
N ASP A 82 -8.25 -7.39 11.51
CA ASP A 82 -7.55 -7.62 12.79
C ASP A 82 -6.54 -6.52 13.21
N GLY A 83 -6.80 -5.26 12.86
CA GLY A 83 -5.91 -4.15 13.23
C GLY A 83 -4.55 -4.14 12.52
N GLN A 84 -4.41 -4.87 11.41
CA GLN A 84 -3.17 -4.92 10.63
C GLN A 84 -2.82 -3.57 9.97
N ALA A 85 -3.81 -2.84 9.45
CA ALA A 85 -3.63 -1.52 8.85
C ALA A 85 -2.95 -0.49 9.77
N PRO A 86 -3.44 -0.20 11.00
CA PRO A 86 -2.76 0.72 11.91
C PRO A 86 -1.37 0.23 12.31
N THR A 87 -1.17 -1.09 12.41
CA THR A 87 0.14 -1.69 12.71
C THR A 87 1.15 -1.38 11.59
N ASN A 88 0.80 -1.63 10.33
CA ASN A 88 1.69 -1.32 9.21
C ASN A 88 1.84 0.18 8.96
N ALA A 89 0.81 1.00 9.22
CA ALA A 89 0.93 2.46 9.16
C ALA A 89 1.96 2.99 10.16
N ALA A 90 1.94 2.48 11.40
CA ALA A 90 2.93 2.83 12.42
C ALA A 90 4.34 2.37 12.03
N GLN A 91 4.48 1.15 11.50
CA GLN A 91 5.75 0.61 11.03
C GLN A 91 6.33 1.44 9.88
N LEU A 92 5.54 1.76 8.86
CA LEU A 92 5.97 2.57 7.72
C LEU A 92 6.42 3.97 8.17
N ARG A 93 5.68 4.58 9.11
CA ARG A 93 6.05 5.88 9.68
C ARG A 93 7.44 5.83 10.33
N LEU A 94 7.70 4.83 11.17
CA LEU A 94 9.01 4.65 11.80
C LEU A 94 10.13 4.45 10.77
N MET A 95 9.86 3.70 9.69
CA MET A 95 10.83 3.48 8.61
C MET A 95 11.09 4.74 7.78
N LEU A 96 10.13 5.66 7.66
CA LEU A 96 10.30 6.93 6.96
C LEU A 96 11.10 7.96 7.77
N GLU A 97 10.97 7.91 9.10
CA GLU A 97 11.65 8.76 10.08
C GLU A 97 13.09 8.31 10.38
N ALA A 98 13.47 7.09 9.97
CA ALA A 98 14.83 6.54 10.05
C ALA A 98 15.73 7.05 8.92
#